data_AF-A0A7J7V0Q7-F1
#
_entry.id   AF-A0A7J7V0Q7-F1
#
_cell.length_a   1.000
_cell.length_b   1.000
_cell.length_c   1.000
_cell.angle_alpha   90.00
_cell.angle_beta   90.00
_cell.angle_gamma   90.00
#
_symmetry.space_group_name_H-M   'P 1'
#
loop_
_entity.id
_entity.type
_entity.pdbx_description
1 polymer ?
#
loop_
_entity_poly.entity_id
_entity_poly.type
_entity_poly.pdbx_seq_one_letter_code
_entity_poly.pdbx_strand_id
1 'polypeptide(L)'
;MQKKQLHLVHLTIALEHRRWGIAKALVRTVLQFAGCQGYREVVLVTSMMQDAALALYQHLGFWTTRKYYHSKIWAVIAVPEFQLTYWLPSDQSCPAPAQRGCL
;
A
#
# COMPACT_ATOMS: atom_id res chain seq x y z
N MET A 1 -17.05 1.05 -18.24
CA MET A 1 -15.82 1.79 -17.91
C MET A 1 -14.97 0.91 -17.00
N GLN A 2 -13.82 0.41 -17.46
CA GLN A 2 -12.91 -0.40 -16.62
C GLN A 2 -12.28 0.51 -15.53
N LYS A 3 -12.35 0.11 -14.26
CA LYS A 3 -11.64 0.84 -13.19
C LYS A 3 -10.16 0.54 -13.32
N LYS A 4 -9.35 1.57 -13.59
CA LYS A 4 -7.89 1.45 -13.63
C LYS A 4 -7.35 1.51 -12.19
N GLN A 5 -7.19 0.33 -11.57
CA GLN A 5 -6.66 0.14 -10.21
C GLN A 5 -5.26 -0.49 -10.26
N LEU A 6 -4.39 -0.10 -9.33
CA LEU A 6 -3.10 -0.75 -9.12
C LEU A 6 -3.17 -1.58 -7.83
N HIS A 7 -2.73 -2.84 -7.90
CA HIS A 7 -2.67 -3.72 -6.74
C HIS A 7 -1.24 -3.86 -6.23
N LEU A 8 -1.01 -3.50 -4.96
CA LEU A 8 0.23 -3.81 -4.26
C LEU A 8 0.08 -5.16 -3.57
N VAL A 9 0.68 -6.20 -4.16
CA VAL A 9 0.44 -7.59 -3.74
C VAL A 9 1.41 -8.04 -2.65
N HIS A 10 2.72 -7.79 -2.82
CA HIS A 10 3.74 -8.26 -1.89
C HIS A 10 4.73 -7.13 -1.56
N LEU A 11 4.81 -6.80 -0.27
CA LEU A 11 5.83 -5.93 0.28
C LEU A 11 6.38 -6.58 1.54
N THR A 12 7.64 -6.99 1.50
CA THR A 12 8.30 -7.65 2.64
C THR A 12 9.64 -7.00 2.88
N ILE A 13 9.94 -6.77 4.16
CA ILE A 13 11.19 -6.18 4.60
C ILE A 13 11.78 -7.09 5.66
N ALA A 14 13.02 -7.48 5.40
CA ALA A 14 13.84 -8.24 6.33
C ALA A 14 13.90 -7.52 7.69
N LEU A 15 13.85 -8.27 8.78
CA LEU A 15 13.67 -7.71 10.13
C LEU A 15 14.79 -6.71 10.48
N GLU A 16 16.00 -6.99 10.01
CA GLU A 16 17.24 -6.23 10.19
C GLU A 16 17.16 -4.83 9.58
N HIS A 17 16.27 -4.62 8.61
CA HIS A 17 16.11 -3.35 7.88
C HIS A 17 14.78 -2.64 8.19
N ARG A 18 14.00 -3.13 9.15
CA ARG A 18 12.77 -2.47 9.59
C ARG A 18 13.10 -1.25 10.44
N ARG A 19 12.16 -0.28 10.47
CA ARG A 19 12.27 1.01 11.18
C ARG A 19 13.23 2.03 10.55
N TRP A 20 13.77 1.75 9.37
CA TRP A 20 14.61 2.66 8.59
C TRP A 20 13.82 3.44 7.53
N GLY A 21 12.48 3.35 7.54
CA GLY A 21 11.62 4.03 6.59
C GLY A 21 11.56 3.42 5.18
N ILE A 22 12.18 2.26 4.95
CA ILE A 22 12.22 1.59 3.63
C ILE A 22 10.81 1.30 3.11
N ALA A 23 9.92 0.74 3.94
CA ALA A 23 8.53 0.46 3.53
C ALA A 23 7.81 1.74 3.08
N LYS A 24 7.99 2.81 3.86
CA LYS A 24 7.41 4.13 3.56
C LYS A 24 7.93 4.69 2.25
N ALA A 25 9.22 4.55 1.97
CA ALA A 25 9.81 4.95 0.70
C ALA A 25 9.22 4.15 -0.47
N LEU A 26 9.20 2.81 -0.37
CA LEU A 26 8.67 1.94 -1.41
C LEU A 26 7.19 2.22 -1.71
N VAL A 27 6.35 2.34 -0.67
CA VAL A 27 4.93 2.65 -0.85
C VAL A 27 4.74 4.02 -1.50
N ARG A 28 5.50 5.05 -1.10
CA ARG A 28 5.45 6.36 -1.75
C ARG A 28 5.84 6.30 -3.22
N THR A 29 6.85 5.52 -3.58
CA THR A 29 7.24 5.31 -4.98
C THR A 29 6.12 4.65 -5.77
N VAL A 30 5.43 3.65 -5.21
CA VAL A 30 4.27 3.01 -5.86
C VAL A 30 3.12 4.01 -6.05
N LEU A 31 2.83 4.84 -5.05
CA LEU A 31 1.79 5.87 -5.14
C LEU A 31 2.12 6.91 -6.22
N GLN A 32 3.39 7.35 -6.29
CA GLN A 32 3.85 8.26 -7.34
C GLN A 32 3.73 7.60 -8.72
N PHE A 33 4.19 6.36 -8.87
CA PHE A 33 4.07 5.59 -10.11
C PHE A 33 2.60 5.46 -10.54
N ALA A 34 1.70 5.12 -9.61
CA ALA A 34 0.28 5.00 -9.88
C ALA A 34 -0.31 6.33 -10.39
N GLY A 35 0.10 7.46 -9.81
CA GLY A 35 -0.32 8.80 -10.24
C GLY A 35 0.16 9.13 -11.64
N CYS A 36 1.46 8.95 -11.90
CA CYS A 36 2.07 9.19 -13.22
C CYS A 36 1.42 8.37 -14.34
N GLN A 37 0.94 7.16 -14.02
CA GLN A 37 0.29 6.25 -14.97
C GLN A 37 -1.23 6.46 -15.09
N GLY A 38 -1.80 7.42 -14.36
CA GLY A 38 -3.22 7.76 -14.39
C GLY A 38 -4.13 6.73 -13.71
N TYR A 39 -3.61 5.96 -12.75
CA TYR A 39 -4.45 5.13 -11.88
C TYR A 39 -5.20 6.03 -10.89
N ARG A 40 -6.44 5.64 -10.54
CA ARG A 40 -7.27 6.40 -9.60
C ARG A 40 -7.16 5.91 -8.16
N GLU A 41 -6.78 4.66 -7.98
CA GLU A 41 -6.65 4.05 -6.66
C GLU A 41 -5.58 2.97 -6.63
N VAL A 42 -4.92 2.84 -5.48
CA VAL A 42 -4.05 1.73 -5.12
C VAL A 42 -4.73 0.89 -4.06
N VAL A 43 -4.78 -0.42 -4.27
CA VAL A 43 -5.41 -1.39 -3.35
C VAL A 43 -4.36 -2.37 -2.84
N LEU A 44 -4.47 -2.73 -1.56
CA LEU A 44 -3.69 -3.80 -0.95
C LEU A 44 -4.53 -4.58 0.04
N VAL A 45 -4.06 -5.78 0.38
CA VAL A 45 -4.65 -6.63 1.41
C VAL A 45 -3.60 -6.91 2.49
N THR A 46 -3.99 -6.78 3.75
CA THR A 46 -3.16 -7.14 4.91
C THR A 46 -4.01 -7.85 5.96
N SER A 47 -3.43 -8.67 6.82
CA SER A 47 -4.17 -9.31 7.92
C SER A 47 -3.90 -8.62 9.27
N MET A 48 -4.77 -8.90 10.25
CA MET A 48 -4.59 -8.40 11.63
C MET A 48 -3.27 -8.87 12.28
N MET A 49 -2.66 -9.96 11.79
CA MET A 49 -1.36 -10.43 12.25
C MET A 49 -0.21 -9.48 11.89
N GLN A 50 -0.43 -8.60 10.92
CA GLN A 50 0.56 -7.65 10.41
C GLN A 50 0.28 -6.23 10.95
N ASP A 51 0.10 -6.08 12.26
CA ASP A 51 -0.27 -4.82 12.91
C ASP A 51 0.62 -3.64 12.49
N ALA A 52 1.94 -3.84 12.48
CA ALA A 52 2.89 -2.83 12.03
C ALA A 52 2.70 -2.41 10.56
N ALA A 53 2.28 -3.33 9.68
CA ALA A 53 2.00 -3.03 8.28
C ALA A 53 0.67 -2.27 8.16
N LEU A 54 -0.36 -2.70 8.89
CA LEU A 54 -1.66 -2.00 8.93
C LEU A 54 -1.50 -0.55 9.39
N ALA A 55 -0.80 -0.33 10.51
CA ALA A 55 -0.51 1.01 11.02
C ALA A 55 0.30 1.86 10.03
N LEU A 56 1.30 1.26 9.37
CA LEU A 56 2.08 1.93 8.32
C LEU A 56 1.19 2.40 7.17
N TYR A 57 0.35 1.52 6.62
CA TYR A 57 -0.49 1.87 5.47
C TYR A 57 -1.53 2.94 5.85
N GLN A 58 -2.14 2.84 7.02
CA GLN A 58 -3.05 3.87 7.53
C GLN A 58 -2.35 5.22 7.70
N HIS A 59 -1.14 5.23 8.26
CA HIS A 59 -0.33 6.45 8.38
C HIS A 59 0.07 7.06 7.02
N LEU A 60 0.12 6.25 5.96
CA LEU A 60 0.38 6.70 4.59
C LEU A 60 -0.89 7.15 3.85
N GLY A 61 -2.06 7.13 4.50
CA GLY A 61 -3.33 7.62 3.96
C GLY A 61 -4.19 6.55 3.30
N PHE A 62 -3.87 5.26 3.48
CA PHE A 62 -4.77 4.20 3.06
C PHE A 62 -5.94 4.07 4.04
N TRP A 63 -7.13 3.83 3.51
CA TRP A 63 -8.35 3.60 4.27
C TRP A 63 -8.78 2.15 4.17
N THR A 64 -9.22 1.56 5.28
CA THR A 64 -9.83 0.22 5.27
C THR A 64 -11.19 0.28 4.58
N THR A 65 -11.30 -0.31 3.39
CA THR A 65 -12.54 -0.33 2.61
C THR A 65 -13.34 -1.62 2.80
N ARG A 66 -12.67 -2.72 3.15
CA ARG A 66 -13.32 -4.00 3.45
C ARG A 66 -12.58 -4.72 4.58
N LYS A 67 -13.36 -5.48 5.35
CA LYS A 67 -12.86 -6.43 6.35
C LYS A 67 -13.57 -7.76 6.10
N TYR A 68 -12.81 -8.83 5.91
CA TYR A 68 -13.37 -10.15 5.62
C TYR A 68 -12.46 -11.26 6.15
N TYR A 69 -12.94 -12.50 6.15
CA TYR A 69 -12.12 -13.67 6.46
C TYR A 69 -11.81 -14.41 5.16
N HIS A 70 -10.54 -14.67 4.88
CA HIS A 70 -10.12 -15.35 3.65
C HIS A 70 -10.66 -16.79 3.58
N SER A 71 -10.86 -17.44 4.73
CA SER A 71 -11.48 -18.77 4.82
C SER A 71 -12.19 -18.98 6.16
N LYS A 72 -12.97 -20.06 6.26
CA LYS A 72 -13.62 -20.46 7.52
C LYS A 72 -12.62 -20.70 8.66
N ILE A 73 -11.43 -21.21 8.34
CA ILE A 73 -10.37 -21.43 9.33
C ILE A 73 -9.95 -20.09 9.95
N TRP A 74 -9.69 -19.07 9.12
CA TRP A 74 -9.34 -17.73 9.59
C TRP A 74 -10.46 -17.08 10.41
N ALA A 75 -11.73 -17.38 10.09
CA ALA A 75 -12.88 -16.95 10.89
C ALA A 75 -12.90 -17.60 12.28
N VAL A 76 -12.59 -18.90 12.39
CA VAL A 76 -12.53 -19.63 13.67
C VAL A 76 -11.44 -19.05 14.58
N ILE A 77 -10.28 -18.71 14.03
CA ILE A 77 -9.20 -18.08 14.80
C ILE A 77 -9.32 -16.55 14.91
N ALA A 78 -10.43 -15.97 14.44
CA ALA A 78 -10.74 -14.54 14.50
C ALA A 78 -9.65 -13.62 13.90
N VAL A 79 -9.01 -14.06 12.80
CA VAL A 79 -8.00 -13.28 12.10
C VAL A 79 -8.59 -12.73 10.80
N PRO A 80 -9.02 -11.47 10.75
CA PRO A 80 -9.54 -10.87 9.53
C PRO A 80 -8.41 -10.43 8.59
N GLU A 81 -8.72 -10.40 7.30
CA GLU A 81 -8.05 -9.60 6.30
C GLU A 81 -8.74 -8.24 6.14
N PHE A 82 -7.92 -7.24 5.85
CA PHE A 82 -8.31 -5.88 5.58
C PHE A 82 -7.90 -5.54 4.16
N GLN A 83 -8.87 -5.13 3.35
CA GLN A 83 -8.60 -4.47 2.08
C GLN A 83 -8.45 -2.97 2.36
N LEU A 84 -7.29 -2.44 2.01
CA LEU A 84 -6.97 -1.03 2.15
C LEU A 84 -6.91 -0.37 0.78
N THR A 85 -7.42 0.85 0.70
CA THR A 85 -7.49 1.61 -0.55
C THR A 85 -6.94 3.02 -0.33
N TYR A 86 -6.07 3.45 -1.24
CA TYR A 86 -5.59 4.82 -1.34
C TYR A 86 -6.16 5.44 -2.62
N TRP A 87 -6.89 6.54 -2.50
CA TRP A 87 -7.39 7.28 -3.65
C TRP A 87 -6.38 8.35 -4.07
N LEU A 88 -5.97 8.30 -5.33
CA LEU A 88 -5.04 9.27 -5.86
C LEU A 88 -5.77 10.60 -6.16
N PRO A 89 -5.19 11.75 -5.78
CA PRO A 89 -5.63 13.04 -6.29
C PRO A 89 -5.52 13.08 -7.81
N SER A 90 -6.55 13.58 -8.49
CA SER A 90 -6.59 13.69 -9.94
C SER A 90 -5.50 14.60 -10.54
N ASP A 91 -4.84 15.42 -9.71
CA ASP A 91 -3.95 16.50 -10.14
C ASP A 91 -2.47 16.26 -9.80
N GLN A 92 -2.09 15.01 -9.52
CA GLN A 92 -0.67 14.69 -9.26
C GLN A 92 0.09 14.65 -10.58
N SER A 93 0.63 15.80 -10.99
CA SER A 93 1.63 15.89 -12.05
C SER A 93 2.83 15.01 -11.69
N CYS A 94 3.27 14.18 -12.64
CA CYS A 94 4.38 13.26 -12.43
C CYS A 94 5.66 14.07 -12.15
N PRO A 95 6.25 13.98 -10.94
CA PRO A 95 7.53 14.63 -10.70
C PRO A 95 8.58 13.96 -11.58
N ALA A 96 9.38 14.75 -12.30
CA ALA A 96 10.54 14.23 -13.03
C ALA A 96 11.43 13.44 -12.06
N PRO A 97 12.02 12.29 -12.49
CA PRO A 97 12.88 11.51 -11.62
C PRO A 97 13.99 12.42 -11.09
N ALA A 98 14.12 12.50 -9.76
CA ALA A 98 15.19 13.25 -9.13
C ALA A 98 16.52 12.67 -9.61
N GLN A 99 17.18 13.37 -10.53
CA GLN A 99 18.57 13.09 -10.86
C GLN A 99 19.37 13.44 -9.60
N ARG A 100 19.68 12.43 -8.78
CA ARG A 100 20.77 12.55 -7.84
C ARG A 100 22.04 12.55 -8.67
N GLY A 101 22.50 13.77 -8.96
CA GLY A 101 23.86 14.03 -9.43
C GLY A 101 24.87 13.43 -8.45
N CYS A 102 25.98 12.98 -9.03
CA CYS A 102 27.16 12.44 -8.40
C CYS A 102 27.62 13.25 -7.17
N LEU A 103 28.08 12.54 -6.14
CA LEU A 103 29.38 12.76 -5.48
C LEU A 103 29.90 11.40 -4.99
#